data_AF-A0A034VYJ0-F1
#
_entry.id   AF-A0A034VYJ0-F1
#
_cell.length_a   1.000
_cell.length_b   1.000
_cell.length_c   1.000
_cell.angle_alpha   90.00
_cell.angle_beta   90.00
_cell.angle_gamma   90.00
#
_symmetry.space_group_name_H-M   'P 1'
#
loop_
_entity.id
_entity.type
_entity.pdbx_description
1 polymer ?
#
loop_
_entity_poly.entity_id
_entity_poly.type
_entity_poly.pdbx_seq_one_letter_code
_entity_poly.pdbx_strand_id
1 'polypeptide(L)'
;MALKLNRDDTINLIRIYEQYECLWNCRKESYRNSGLKEKAWEEIANYFDTDVHEMKKKIKYLRTAYVAELRKLEEWKRKAPNSTEIYQPKLYYYNDFNYLSSTIVMRRREFIEDDEDNDDEISLKKEDSYDEVNFL
;
A
#
# COMPACT_ATOMS: atom_id res chain seq x y z
N MET A 1 15.83 -9.66 -11.72
CA MET A 1 14.91 -10.75 -11.30
C MET A 1 13.95 -10.18 -10.28
N ALA A 2 12.70 -10.64 -10.20
CA ALA A 2 11.78 -10.14 -9.16
C ALA A 2 12.15 -10.75 -7.81
N LEU A 3 12.31 -9.91 -6.78
CA LEU A 3 12.55 -10.37 -5.42
C LEU A 3 11.44 -11.30 -4.94
N LYS A 4 11.83 -12.50 -4.51
CA LYS A 4 10.93 -13.51 -3.95
C LYS A 4 11.27 -13.79 -2.49
N LEU A 5 10.54 -13.14 -1.59
CA LEU A 5 10.57 -13.44 -0.16
C LEU A 5 9.60 -14.59 0.15
N ASN A 6 9.96 -15.46 1.09
CA ASN A 6 9.05 -16.45 1.66
C ASN A 6 8.03 -15.75 2.61
N ARG A 7 7.14 -16.52 3.25
CA ARG A 7 6.11 -15.94 4.14
C ARG A 7 6.73 -15.25 5.36
N ASP A 8 7.70 -15.89 6.00
CA ASP A 8 8.30 -15.40 7.24
C ASP A 8 9.14 -14.14 6.98
N ASP A 9 9.92 -14.12 5.90
CA ASP A 9 10.66 -12.94 5.45
C ASP A 9 9.72 -11.80 5.05
N THR A 10 8.57 -12.12 4.45
CA THR A 10 7.56 -11.11 4.12
C THR A 10 6.97 -10.49 5.39
N ILE A 11 6.63 -11.30 6.40
CA ILE A 11 6.15 -10.80 7.70
C ILE A 11 7.24 -9.97 8.37
N ASN A 12 8.48 -10.45 8.37
CA ASN A 12 9.59 -9.74 8.98
C ASN A 12 9.85 -8.39 8.29
N LEU A 13 9.78 -8.33 6.96
CA LEU A 13 9.87 -7.08 6.21
C LEU A 13 8.80 -6.07 6.66
N ILE A 14 7.56 -6.51 6.85
CA ILE A 14 6.45 -5.65 7.29
C ILE A 14 6.70 -5.10 8.69
N ARG A 15 7.22 -5.93 9.60
CA ARG A 15 7.52 -5.55 10.98
C ARG A 15 8.70 -4.61 11.10
N ILE A 16 9.75 -4.81 10.30
CA ILE A 16 10.88 -3.88 10.23
C ILE A 16 10.39 -2.55 9.65
N TYR A 17 9.61 -2.58 8.57
CA TYR A 17 9.04 -1.38 7.96
C TYR A 17 8.13 -0.58 8.92
N GLU A 18 7.41 -1.25 9.83
CA GLU A 18 6.61 -0.60 10.89
C GLU A 18 7.47 0.30 11.80
N GLN A 19 8.69 -0.13 12.15
CA GLN A 19 9.57 0.62 13.07
C GLN A 19 10.02 1.96 12.49
N TYR A 20 10.06 2.10 11.17
CA TYR A 20 10.49 3.33 10.51
C TYR A 20 9.29 4.22 10.19
N GLU A 21 8.77 4.95 11.18
CA GLU A 21 7.65 5.89 11.01
C GLU A 21 7.90 6.92 9.88
N CYS A 22 9.16 7.27 9.61
CA CYS A 22 9.54 8.15 8.50
C CYS A 22 9.12 7.61 7.12
N LEU A 23 8.89 6.29 6.99
CA LEU A 23 8.53 5.65 5.73
C LEU A 23 7.02 5.59 5.46
N TRP A 24 6.18 5.71 6.49
CA TRP A 24 4.74 5.45 6.34
C TRP A 24 3.83 6.41 7.11
N ASN A 25 4.30 7.01 8.20
CA ASN A 25 3.45 7.79 9.08
C ASN A 25 3.44 9.27 8.67
N CYS A 26 2.54 9.64 7.76
CA CYS A 26 2.40 11.01 7.26
C CYS A 26 2.06 12.06 8.34
N ARG A 27 1.68 11.64 9.54
CA ARG A 27 1.38 12.52 10.68
C ARG A 27 2.64 12.92 11.47
N LYS A 28 3.78 12.28 11.22
CA LYS A 28 5.05 12.55 11.89
C LYS A 28 5.93 13.47 11.05
N GLU A 29 6.65 14.38 11.69
CA GLU A 29 7.60 15.27 11.01
C GLU A 29 8.69 14.48 10.27
N SER A 30 9.12 13.35 10.83
CA SER A 30 10.12 12.44 10.23
C SER A 30 9.71 11.96 8.84
N TYR A 31 8.41 11.91 8.52
CA TYR A 31 7.92 11.56 7.18
C TYR A 31 8.24 12.61 6.12
N ARG A 32 8.54 13.86 6.49
CA ARG A 32 8.98 14.88 5.52
C ARG A 32 10.49 14.86 5.30
N ASN A 33 11.25 14.13 6.12
CA ASN A 33 12.70 14.09 6.05
C ASN A 33 13.19 13.01 5.06
N SER A 34 13.63 13.44 3.88
CA SER A 34 14.13 12.54 2.84
C SER A 34 15.38 11.75 3.25
N GLY A 35 16.29 12.35 4.03
CA GLY A 35 17.51 11.67 4.49
C GLY A 35 17.21 10.54 5.48
N LEU A 36 16.22 10.72 6.36
CA LEU A 36 15.76 9.63 7.24
C LEU A 36 15.10 8.49 6.46
N LYS A 37 14.39 8.80 5.37
CA LYS A 37 13.80 7.77 4.51
C LYS A 37 14.86 6.99 3.74
N GLU A 38 15.84 7.68 3.18
CA GLU A 38 16.95 7.06 2.45
C GLU A 38 17.69 6.07 3.35
N LYS A 39 18.13 6.54 4.53
CA LYS A 39 18.81 5.70 5.52
C LYS A 39 17.96 4.50 5.96
N ALA A 40 16.68 4.71 6.25
CA ALA A 40 15.78 3.61 6.63
C ALA A 40 15.63 2.56 5.52
N TRP A 41 15.55 2.99 4.26
CA TRP A 41 15.49 2.06 3.14
C TRP A 41 16.80 1.30 2.92
N GLU A 42 17.95 1.95 3.09
CA GLU A 42 19.26 1.31 3.05
C GLU A 42 19.39 0.25 4.16
N GLU A 43 18.99 0.57 5.39
CA GLU A 43 19.02 -0.37 6.52
C GLU A 43 18.14 -1.59 6.25
N ILE A 44 16.93 -1.40 5.72
CA ILE A 44 16.05 -2.51 5.30
C ILE A 44 16.71 -3.33 4.18
N ALA A 45 17.23 -2.69 3.14
CA ALA A 45 17.84 -3.36 2.00
C ALA A 45 19.06 -4.20 2.39
N ASN A 46 19.91 -3.66 3.26
CA ASN A 46 21.06 -4.35 3.84
C ASN A 46 20.64 -5.56 4.68
N TYR A 47 19.56 -5.45 5.47
CA TYR A 47 19.06 -6.58 6.27
C TYR A 47 18.64 -7.78 5.39
N PHE A 48 18.04 -7.52 4.23
CA PHE A 48 17.58 -8.55 3.30
C PHE A 48 18.61 -8.90 2.21
N ASP A 49 19.83 -8.36 2.29
CA ASP A 49 20.90 -8.52 1.31
C ASP A 49 20.42 -8.29 -0.14
N THR A 50 19.76 -7.14 -0.34
CA THR A 50 19.11 -6.82 -1.62
C THR A 50 19.13 -5.33 -1.92
N ASP A 51 18.63 -4.95 -3.09
CA ASP A 51 18.61 -3.55 -3.52
C ASP A 51 17.41 -2.78 -2.95
N VAL A 52 17.64 -1.49 -2.64
CA VAL A 52 16.62 -0.57 -2.15
C VAL A 52 15.40 -0.51 -3.09
N HIS A 53 15.61 -0.55 -4.40
CA HIS A 53 14.54 -0.56 -5.39
C HIS A 53 13.63 -1.78 -5.23
N GLU A 54 14.19 -2.97 -5.04
CA GLU A 54 13.41 -4.20 -4.87
C GLU A 54 12.64 -4.20 -3.54
N MET A 55 13.22 -3.67 -2.45
CA MET A 55 12.51 -3.47 -1.18
C MET A 55 11.32 -2.51 -1.32
N LYS A 56 11.54 -1.34 -1.93
CA LYS A 56 10.48 -0.36 -2.19
C LYS A 56 9.36 -0.97 -3.04
N LYS A 57 9.71 -1.69 -4.10
CA LYS A 57 8.76 -2.37 -4.98
C LYS A 57 7.97 -3.45 -4.23
N LYS A 58 8.62 -4.24 -3.38
CA LYS A 58 7.98 -5.28 -2.57
C LYS A 58 7.00 -4.68 -1.56
N ILE A 59 7.41 -3.66 -0.80
CA ILE A 59 6.51 -2.95 0.13
C ILE A 59 5.34 -2.30 -0.61
N LYS A 60 5.58 -1.67 -1.78
CA LYS A 60 4.50 -1.10 -2.61
C LYS A 60 3.46 -2.16 -3.00
N TYR A 61 3.89 -3.32 -3.47
CA TYR A 61 3.00 -4.43 -3.81
C TYR A 61 2.17 -4.90 -2.60
N LEU A 62 2.84 -5.16 -1.47
CA LEU A 62 2.20 -5.62 -0.24
C LEU A 62 1.18 -4.61 0.30
N ARG A 63 1.53 -3.32 0.33
CA ARG A 63 0.63 -2.23 0.74
C ARG A 63 -0.58 -2.11 -0.19
N THR A 64 -0.38 -2.24 -1.50
CA THR A 64 -1.46 -2.17 -2.49
C THR A 64 -2.49 -3.27 -2.24
N ALA A 65 -2.03 -4.51 -2.03
CA ALA A 65 -2.89 -5.62 -1.69
C ALA A 65 -3.62 -5.40 -0.36
N TYR A 66 -2.91 -4.91 0.68
CA TYR A 66 -3.52 -4.57 1.97
C TYR A 66 -4.63 -3.52 1.84
N VAL A 67 -4.39 -2.42 1.11
CA VAL A 67 -5.39 -1.36 0.88
C VAL A 67 -6.62 -1.90 0.14
N ALA A 68 -6.42 -2.74 -0.87
CA ALA A 68 -7.53 -3.39 -1.57
C ALA A 68 -8.36 -4.28 -0.64
N GLU A 69 -7.72 -4.99 0.28
CA GLU A 69 -8.40 -5.85 1.25
C GLU A 69 -9.14 -5.03 2.33
N LEU A 70 -8.52 -3.94 2.81
CA LEU A 70 -9.15 -3.00 3.75
C LEU A 70 -10.39 -2.34 3.14
N ARG A 71 -10.36 -1.99 1.84
CA ARG A 71 -11.53 -1.47 1.11
C ARG A 71 -12.69 -2.46 1.07
N LYS A 72 -12.43 -3.75 0.80
CA LYS A 72 -13.48 -4.78 0.81
C LYS A 72 -14.14 -4.89 2.19
N LEU A 73 -13.32 -4.82 3.24
CA LEU A 73 -13.80 -4.87 4.62
C LEU A 73 -14.68 -3.66 4.96
N GLU A 74 -14.28 -2.45 4.55
CA GLU A 74 -15.10 -1.24 4.72
C GLU A 74 -16.39 -1.28 3.89
N GLU A 75 -16.31 -1.73 2.64
CA GLU A 75 -17.49 -1.87 1.77
C GLU A 75 -18.49 -2.88 2.32
N TRP A 76 -17.99 -4.01 2.83
CA TRP A 76 -18.82 -5.03 3.48
C TRP A 76 -19.52 -4.45 4.72
N LYS A 77 -18.78 -3.74 5.59
CA LYS A 77 -19.36 -3.06 6.78
C LYS A 77 -20.46 -2.08 6.39
N ARG A 78 -20.29 -1.36 5.27
CA ARG A 78 -21.28 -0.41 4.75
C ARG A 78 -22.52 -1.10 4.20
N LYS A 79 -22.36 -2.19 3.44
CA LYS A 79 -23.48 -2.92 2.81
C LYS A 79 -24.32 -3.70 3.82
N ALA A 80 -23.70 -4.16 4.91
CA ALA A 80 -24.34 -5.05 5.87
C ALA A 80 -24.11 -4.59 7.32
N PRO A 81 -24.56 -3.38 7.71
CA PRO A 81 -24.26 -2.80 9.02
C PRO A 81 -24.82 -3.60 10.21
N ASN A 82 -25.87 -4.40 9.98
CA ASN A 82 -26.53 -5.23 10.99
C ASN A 82 -26.27 -6.73 10.80
N SER A 83 -25.32 -7.12 9.94
CA SER A 83 -25.01 -8.54 9.75
C SER A 83 -24.26 -9.11 10.95
N THR A 84 -24.60 -10.35 11.31
CA THR A 84 -23.89 -11.13 12.34
C THR A 84 -22.62 -11.78 11.80
N GLU A 85 -22.47 -11.90 10.49
CA GLU A 85 -21.25 -12.37 9.84
C GLU A 85 -20.25 -11.22 9.77
N ILE A 86 -18.93 -11.47 9.67
CA ILE A 86 -17.91 -10.43 9.52
C ILE A 86 -17.01 -10.82 8.36
N TYR A 87 -16.73 -9.89 7.43
CA TYR A 87 -15.75 -10.14 6.37
C TYR A 87 -14.37 -10.43 6.97
N GLN A 88 -13.80 -11.58 6.63
CA GLN A 88 -12.47 -12.00 7.05
C GLN A 88 -11.44 -11.71 5.95
N PRO A 89 -10.44 -10.85 6.20
CA PRO A 89 -9.34 -10.60 5.27
C PRO A 89 -8.58 -11.88 4.90
N LYS A 90 -8.27 -12.05 3.62
CA LYS A 90 -7.61 -13.28 3.09
C LYS A 90 -6.09 -13.22 3.07
N LEU A 91 -5.49 -12.04 3.29
CA LEU A 91 -4.04 -11.87 3.28
C LEU A 91 -3.44 -12.41 4.58
N TYR A 92 -2.51 -13.35 4.49
CA TYR A 92 -1.88 -13.97 5.67
C TYR A 92 -1.10 -12.96 6.54
N TYR A 93 -0.70 -11.83 5.98
CA TYR A 93 0.00 -10.73 6.64
C TYR A 93 -0.90 -9.53 6.94
N TYR A 94 -2.23 -9.66 6.78
CA TYR A 94 -3.16 -8.53 6.91
C TYR A 94 -2.99 -7.81 8.25
N ASN A 95 -2.93 -8.59 9.33
CA ASN A 95 -2.83 -8.05 10.69
C ASN A 95 -1.50 -7.33 10.95
N ASP A 96 -0.40 -7.77 10.32
CA ASP A 96 0.90 -7.12 10.47
C ASP A 96 0.90 -5.70 9.89
N PHE A 97 -0.02 -5.34 8.97
CA PHE A 97 -0.16 -3.97 8.46
C PHE A 97 -1.18 -3.09 9.21
N ASN A 98 -1.78 -3.56 10.31
CA ASN A 98 -2.85 -2.83 10.98
C ASN A 98 -2.45 -1.42 11.44
N TYR A 99 -1.16 -1.17 11.72
CA TYR A 99 -0.65 0.17 12.05
C TYR A 99 -0.90 1.20 10.93
N LEU A 100 -0.97 0.76 9.68
CA LEU A 100 -1.25 1.63 8.53
C LEU A 100 -2.70 2.12 8.48
N SER A 101 -3.64 1.38 9.05
CA SER A 101 -5.08 1.69 8.96
C SER A 101 -5.41 3.12 9.40
N SER A 102 -4.72 3.65 10.41
CA SER A 102 -4.91 5.00 10.95
C SER A 102 -4.36 6.14 10.05
N THR A 103 -3.49 5.79 9.10
CA THR A 103 -2.79 6.74 8.21
C THR A 103 -3.29 6.66 6.77
N ILE A 104 -3.94 5.57 6.38
CA ILE A 104 -4.51 5.42 5.04
C ILE A 104 -5.81 6.21 4.96
N VAL A 105 -5.83 7.23 4.10
CA VAL A 105 -7.06 7.95 3.76
C VAL A 105 -7.71 7.26 2.56
N MET A 106 -8.86 6.65 2.81
CA MET A 106 -9.69 6.03 1.78
C MET A 106 -10.43 7.11 0.99
N ARG A 107 -9.83 7.60 -0.11
CA ARG A 107 -10.58 8.47 -1.03
C ARG A 107 -11.75 7.68 -1.61
N ARG A 108 -12.95 8.25 -1.50
CA ARG A 108 -14.17 7.72 -2.12
C ARG A 108 -13.96 7.69 -3.64
N ARG A 109 -14.26 6.56 -4.28
CA ARG A 109 -14.56 6.59 -5.71
C ARG A 109 -16.01 7.03 -5.80
N GLU A 110 -16.24 8.29 -6.14
CA GLU A 110 -17.55 8.66 -6.67
C GLU A 110 -17.61 8.03 -8.06
N PHE A 111 -18.53 7.10 -8.24
CA PHE A 111 -18.87 6.64 -9.58
C PHE A 111 -19.52 7.83 -10.26
N ILE A 112 -18.81 8.46 -11.19
CA ILE A 112 -19.49 9.22 -12.24
C ILE A 112 -20.14 8.13 -13.08
N GLU A 113 -21.46 8.10 -13.10
CA GLU A 113 -22.20 7.30 -14.07
C GLU A 113 -21.90 7.93 -15.44
N ASP A 114 -20.93 7.36 -16.16
CA ASP A 114 -20.70 7.66 -17.57
C ASP A 114 -21.86 7.05 -18.34
N ASP A 115 -22.86 7.87 -18.66
CA ASP A 115 -23.87 7.56 -19.65
C ASP A 115 -23.23 7.51 -21.05
N GLU A 116 -23.35 6.33 -21.67
CA GLU A 116 -23.38 6.00 -23.11
C GLU A 116 -22.16 6.31 -24.02
N ASP A 117 -21.60 5.21 -24.53
CA ASP A 117 -21.19 4.92 -25.92
C ASP A 117 -20.22 5.87 -26.66
N ASN A 118 -18.95 5.45 -26.75
CA ASN A 118 -18.31 5.31 -28.06
C ASN A 118 -17.14 4.32 -28.03
N ASP A 119 -17.25 3.32 -28.91
CA ASP A 119 -16.21 2.39 -29.32
C ASP A 119 -15.12 3.19 -30.05
N ASP A 120 -13.93 3.31 -29.47
CA ASP A 120 -12.71 3.58 -30.24
C ASP A 120 -11.48 3.05 -29.47
N GLU A 121 -11.01 1.90 -29.95
CA GLU A 121 -9.77 1.24 -29.56
C GLU A 121 -8.58 2.19 -29.78
N ILE A 122 -7.93 2.64 -28.69
CA ILE A 122 -6.61 3.28 -28.81
C ILE A 122 -5.58 2.76 -27.81
N SER A 123 -4.62 2.05 -28.40
CA SER A 123 -3.24 1.73 -28.01
C SER A 123 -2.71 2.13 -26.62
N LEU A 124 -2.18 1.11 -25.95
CA LEU A 124 -1.12 1.19 -24.94
C LEU A 124 -0.07 2.26 -25.28
N LYS A 125 -0.03 3.34 -24.48
CA LYS A 125 1.19 4.08 -24.24
C LYS A 125 1.62 3.89 -22.79
N LYS A 126 2.74 3.17 -22.63
CA LYS A 126 3.67 3.43 -21.55
C LYS A 126 4.19 4.85 -21.76
N GLU A 127 4.16 5.66 -20.72
CA GLU A 127 5.26 6.60 -20.47
C GLU A 127 5.31 6.94 -18.98
N ASP A 128 6.53 6.86 -18.46
CA ASP A 128 6.93 7.26 -17.13
C ASP A 128 6.64 8.75 -16.90
N SER A 129 6.01 9.09 -15.77
CA SER A 129 6.20 10.42 -15.17
C SER A 129 6.05 10.32 -13.66
N TYR A 130 7.12 10.67 -12.97
CA TYR A 130 7.13 10.99 -11.56
C TYR A 130 6.25 12.23 -11.29
N ASP A 131 5.82 12.32 -10.03
CA ASP A 131 5.27 13.48 -9.34
C ASP A 131 3.87 13.98 -9.76
N GLU A 132 2.88 13.62 -8.95
CA GLU A 132 2.24 14.58 -8.05
C GLU A 132 1.32 13.84 -7.07
N VAL A 133 1.81 13.65 -5.85
CA VAL A 133 0.95 13.48 -4.68
C VAL A 133 0.25 14.82 -4.46
N ASN A 134 -0.89 15.01 -5.10
CA ASN A 134 -1.78 16.12 -4.78
C ASN A 134 -2.40 15.88 -3.38
N PHE A 135 -1.78 16.54 -2.42
CA PHE A 135 -2.36 16.95 -1.15
C PHE A 135 -3.33 18.10 -1.42
N LEU A 136 -4.61 17.77 -1.34
CA LEU A 136 -5.65 18.65 -0.79
C LEU A 136 -6.48 17.79 0.16
#